data_AF-A0A9P5WRF7-F1
#
_entry.id   AF-A0A9P5WRF7-F1
#
_cell.length_a   1.000
_cell.length_b   1.000
_cell.length_c   1.000
_cell.angle_alpha   90.00
_cell.angle_beta   90.00
_cell.angle_gamma   90.00
#
_symmetry.space_group_name_H-M   'P 1'
#
loop_
_entity.id
_entity.type
_entity.pdbx_description
1 polymer ?
#
loop_
_entity_poly.entity_id
_entity_poly.type
_entity_poly.pdbx_seq_one_letter_code
_entity_poly.pdbx_strand_id
1 'polypeptide(L)'
;MSDAKHNAMGPPRPADDECDEVYQAVKEDVLKEIHRLNREDARHGLHEMDKLKHISAYKPVLYATEDVSYGRNYFAKIHLGDEKYVHARAHKSNDGKIDFYMLHTTPQCSVWEKDTPLKYFVD
;
A
#
# COMPACT_ATOMS: atom_id res chain seq x y z
N MET A 1 -15.41 2.90 -15.56
CA MET A 1 -14.02 2.98 -15.05
C MET A 1 -14.11 3.62 -13.68
N SER A 2 -13.55 2.99 -12.65
CA SER A 2 -13.50 3.58 -11.31
C SER A 2 -12.52 4.76 -11.32
N ASP A 3 -12.89 5.88 -10.70
CA ASP A 3 -12.01 7.04 -10.49
C ASP A 3 -11.99 7.42 -9.00
N ALA A 4 -11.07 8.30 -8.59
CA ALA A 4 -10.93 8.69 -7.17
C ALA A 4 -12.21 9.29 -6.55
N LYS A 5 -13.17 9.75 -7.37
CA LYS A 5 -14.49 10.28 -6.95
C LYS A 5 -15.63 9.28 -7.19
N HIS A 6 -15.48 8.32 -8.09
CA HIS A 6 -16.45 7.29 -8.44
C HIS A 6 -15.77 5.91 -8.41
N ASN A 7 -15.54 5.38 -7.21
CA ASN A 7 -15.02 4.03 -7.02
C ASN A 7 -15.94 3.24 -6.08
N ALA A 8 -15.79 1.92 -6.11
CA ALA A 8 -16.51 1.02 -5.22
C ALA A 8 -15.66 0.61 -4.00
N MET A 9 -14.70 1.44 -3.60
CA MET A 9 -13.93 1.21 -2.38
C MET A 9 -14.87 1.37 -1.18
N GLY A 10 -14.97 0.30 -0.39
CA GLY A 10 -15.68 0.35 0.88
C GLY A 10 -15.01 1.31 1.88
N PRO A 11 -15.69 1.61 3.01
CA PRO A 11 -15.09 2.42 4.05
C PRO A 11 -13.83 1.73 4.63
N PRO A 12 -12.75 2.49 4.91
CA PRO A 12 -11.59 1.95 5.61
C PRO A 12 -11.99 1.34 6.96
N ARG A 13 -11.54 0.12 7.21
CA ARG A 13 -11.75 -0.63 8.45
C ARG A 13 -10.40 -1.04 9.07
N PRO A 14 -10.35 -1.31 10.40
CA PRO A 14 -9.17 -1.87 11.03
C PRO A 14 -8.69 -3.15 10.33
N ALA A 15 -7.38 -3.36 10.29
CA ALA A 15 -6.82 -4.63 9.82
C ALA A 15 -7.35 -5.80 10.66
N ASP A 16 -7.77 -6.85 9.96
CA ASP A 16 -8.20 -8.13 10.50
C ASP A 16 -7.36 -9.26 9.89
N ASP A 17 -7.66 -10.51 10.25
CA ASP A 17 -6.90 -11.68 9.82
C ASP A 17 -6.81 -11.80 8.29
N GLU A 18 -7.87 -11.42 7.56
CA GLU A 18 -7.88 -11.42 6.09
C GLU A 18 -6.89 -10.39 5.52
N CYS A 19 -6.85 -9.19 6.10
CA CYS A 19 -5.88 -8.17 5.71
C CYS A 19 -4.45 -8.64 5.98
N ASP A 20 -4.21 -9.22 7.16
CA ASP A 20 -2.89 -9.73 7.50
C ASP A 20 -2.45 -10.84 6.54
N GLU A 21 -3.32 -11.81 6.22
CA GLU A 21 -3.02 -12.85 5.23
C GLU A 21 -2.65 -12.27 3.86
N VAL A 22 -3.44 -11.32 3.35
CA VAL A 22 -3.21 -10.70 2.05
C VAL A 22 -1.86 -9.99 2.02
N TYR A 23 -1.57 -9.16 3.03
CA TYR A 23 -0.34 -8.36 3.04
C TYR A 23 0.90 -9.12 3.51
N GLN A 24 0.77 -10.24 4.22
CA GLN A 24 1.88 -11.17 4.40
C GLN A 24 2.25 -11.86 3.08
N ALA A 25 1.26 -12.25 2.26
CA ALA A 25 1.52 -12.90 0.97
C ALA A 25 2.29 -11.99 0.00
N VAL A 26 2.00 -10.69 -0.01
CA VAL A 26 2.67 -9.70 -0.88
C VAL A 26 3.80 -8.92 -0.21
N LYS A 27 4.19 -9.30 1.01
CA LYS A 27 5.14 -8.54 1.82
C LYS A 27 6.47 -8.31 1.11
N GLU A 28 7.03 -9.35 0.52
CA GLU A 28 8.32 -9.25 -0.17
C GLU A 28 8.26 -8.29 -1.35
N ASP A 29 7.17 -8.31 -2.11
CA ASP A 29 7.01 -7.46 -3.30
C ASP A 29 6.79 -6.00 -2.91
N VAL A 30 6.03 -5.75 -1.83
CA VAL A 30 5.91 -4.41 -1.24
C VAL A 30 7.27 -3.88 -0.80
N LEU A 31 8.08 -4.69 -0.10
CA LEU A 31 9.41 -4.28 0.36
C LEU A 31 10.37 -4.04 -0.81
N LYS A 32 10.36 -4.89 -1.84
CA LYS A 32 11.15 -4.70 -3.07
C LYS A 32 10.80 -3.38 -3.73
N GLU A 33 9.52 -3.04 -3.80
CA GLU A 33 9.06 -1.79 -4.40
C GLU A 33 9.48 -0.57 -3.57
N ILE A 34 9.38 -0.63 -2.23
CA ILE A 34 9.92 0.41 -1.34
C ILE A 34 11.42 0.62 -1.61
N HIS A 35 12.20 -0.47 -1.68
CA HIS A 35 13.63 -0.38 -1.95
C HIS A 35 13.96 0.13 -3.36
N ARG A 36 13.12 -0.17 -4.36
CA ARG A 36 13.24 0.41 -5.70
C ARG A 36 13.05 1.92 -5.65
N LEU A 37 11.97 2.39 -5.02
CA LEU A 37 11.67 3.82 -4.89
C LEU A 37 12.77 4.56 -4.11
N ASN A 38 13.28 3.99 -3.00
CA ASN A 38 14.41 4.58 -2.25
C ASN A 38 15.66 4.78 -3.13
N ARG A 39 15.96 3.82 -4.02
CA ARG A 39 17.11 3.91 -4.93
C ARG A 39 16.90 4.97 -5.99
N GLU A 40 15.68 5.13 -6.48
CA GLU A 40 15.34 6.17 -7.47
C GLU A 40 15.41 7.57 -6.85
N ASP A 41 14.89 7.76 -5.64
CA ASP A 41 14.97 9.00 -4.88
C ASP A 41 16.42 9.44 -4.60
N ALA A 42 17.26 8.49 -4.17
CA ALA A 42 18.69 8.73 -3.94
C ALA A 42 19.44 9.12 -5.22
N ARG A 43 19.02 8.59 -6.38
CA ARG A 43 19.60 8.94 -7.69
C ARG A 43 19.22 10.37 -8.12
N HIS A 44 18.05 10.85 -7.71
CA HIS A 44 17.53 12.18 -8.06
C HIS A 44 17.84 13.26 -7.01
N GLY A 45 18.49 12.90 -5.90
CA GLY A 45 18.96 13.84 -4.87
C GLY A 45 17.84 14.50 -4.06
N LEU A 46 16.64 13.92 -4.08
CA LEU A 46 15.46 14.45 -3.39
C LEU A 46 15.45 14.11 -1.89
N HIS A 47 16.13 13.03 -1.47
CA HIS A 47 16.31 12.59 -0.07
C HIS A 47 15.01 12.36 0.73
N GLU A 48 13.84 12.45 0.09
CA GLU A 48 12.52 12.31 0.73
C GLU A 48 12.32 10.88 1.27
N MET A 49 12.96 9.90 0.63
CA MET A 49 12.83 8.47 0.95
C MET A 49 13.98 7.92 1.82
N ASP A 50 14.93 8.76 2.23
CA ASP A 50 15.96 8.37 3.21
C ASP A 50 15.35 7.88 4.53
N LYS A 51 14.12 8.33 4.83
CA LYS A 51 13.31 7.86 5.97
C LYS A 51 12.99 6.35 5.89
N LEU A 52 12.94 5.74 4.71
CA LEU A 52 12.62 4.31 4.55
C LEU A 52 13.85 3.38 4.57
N LYS A 53 15.07 3.90 4.86
CA LYS A 53 16.28 3.07 4.97
C LYS A 53 16.23 2.04 6.11
N HIS A 54 15.43 2.31 7.13
CA HIS A 54 15.20 1.40 8.25
C HIS A 54 13.71 1.11 8.39
N ILE A 55 13.30 -0.06 7.91
CA ILE A 55 11.97 -0.62 8.13
C ILE A 55 12.08 -1.49 9.39
N SER A 56 11.54 -1.01 10.51
CA SER A 56 11.59 -1.71 11.80
C SER A 56 10.34 -2.54 12.08
N ALA A 57 9.27 -2.34 11.30
CA ALA A 57 8.04 -3.11 11.37
C ALA A 57 7.41 -3.32 9.98
N TYR A 58 6.46 -4.25 9.89
CA TYR A 58 5.56 -4.37 8.75
C TYR A 58 4.20 -4.82 9.28
N LYS A 59 3.32 -3.85 9.56
CA LYS A 59 2.03 -4.11 10.20
C LYS A 59 0.90 -3.38 9.46
N PRO A 60 0.00 -4.08 8.75
CA PRO A 60 -1.25 -3.50 8.29
C PRO A 60 -2.04 -2.94 9.47
N VAL A 61 -2.57 -1.72 9.35
CA VAL A 61 -3.35 -1.06 10.42
C VAL A 61 -4.76 -0.73 10.00
N LEU A 62 -4.95 -0.38 8.74
CA LEU A 62 -6.25 -0.08 8.14
C LEU A 62 -6.27 -0.67 6.74
N TYR A 63 -7.43 -1.10 6.29
CA TYR A 63 -7.62 -1.49 4.91
C TYR A 63 -9.04 -1.23 4.43
N ALA A 64 -9.20 -1.21 3.12
CA ALA A 64 -10.48 -1.17 2.45
C ALA A 64 -10.44 -2.11 1.25
N THR A 65 -11.62 -2.47 0.76
CA THR A 65 -11.77 -3.41 -0.35
C THR A 65 -12.64 -2.81 -1.43
N GLU A 66 -12.36 -3.19 -2.68
CA GLU A 66 -13.20 -2.91 -3.84
C GLU A 66 -13.43 -4.23 -4.56
N ASP A 67 -14.69 -4.64 -4.71
CA ASP A 67 -15.04 -5.82 -5.51
C ASP A 67 -14.98 -5.47 -7.01
N VAL A 68 -14.28 -6.29 -7.79
CA VAL A 68 -14.11 -6.14 -9.24
C VAL A 68 -14.45 -7.44 -9.97
N SER A 69 -14.64 -7.39 -11.29
CA SER A 69 -15.15 -8.52 -12.06
C SER A 69 -14.35 -9.83 -11.92
N TYR A 70 -13.05 -9.76 -11.64
CA TYR A 70 -12.15 -10.92 -11.58
C TYR A 70 -11.56 -11.16 -10.18
N GLY A 71 -12.06 -10.48 -9.15
CA GLY A 71 -11.52 -10.61 -7.81
C GLY A 71 -11.85 -9.42 -6.92
N ARG A 72 -10.97 -9.13 -5.98
CA ARG A 72 -11.09 -8.04 -5.03
C ARG A 72 -9.78 -7.29 -4.91
N ASN A 73 -9.86 -5.97 -5.02
CA ASN A 73 -8.75 -5.10 -4.69
C ASN A 73 -8.75 -4.83 -3.19
N TYR A 74 -7.56 -4.91 -2.60
CA TYR A 74 -7.29 -4.53 -1.23
C TYR A 74 -6.42 -3.29 -1.27
N PHE A 75 -6.80 -2.30 -0.48
CA PHE A 75 -6.03 -1.09 -0.22
C PHE A 75 -5.70 -1.13 1.25
N ALA A 76 -4.45 -1.06 1.65
CA ALA A 76 -4.08 -1.05 3.06
C ALA A 76 -3.06 0.01 3.37
N LYS A 77 -3.20 0.55 4.57
CA LYS A 77 -2.21 1.34 5.26
C LYS A 77 -1.36 0.41 6.11
N ILE A 78 -0.05 0.41 5.84
CA ILE A 78 0.93 -0.46 6.48
C ILE A 78 1.90 0.41 7.25
N HIS A 79 2.01 0.16 8.55
CA HIS A 79 3.00 0.78 9.41
C HIS A 79 4.35 0.07 9.24
N LEU A 80 5.37 0.85 8.87
CA LEU A 80 6.75 0.38 8.65
C LEU A 80 7.67 0.60 9.87
N GLY A 81 7.13 1.19 10.95
CA GLY A 81 7.91 1.63 12.11
C GLY A 81 8.29 3.10 12.04
N ASP A 82 8.75 3.66 13.16
CA ASP A 82 9.14 5.08 13.30
C ASP A 82 8.09 6.08 12.75
N GLU A 83 6.81 5.80 12.98
CA GLU A 83 5.67 6.60 12.48
C GLU A 83 5.58 6.72 10.95
N LYS A 84 6.25 5.83 10.21
CA LYS A 84 6.21 5.77 8.74
C LYS A 84 5.13 4.82 8.30
N TYR A 85 4.30 5.26 7.36
CA TYR A 85 3.25 4.44 6.77
C TYR A 85 3.39 4.41 5.25
N VAL A 86 2.98 3.31 4.64
CA VAL A 86 2.79 3.22 3.19
C VAL A 86 1.37 2.78 2.90
N HIS A 87 0.81 3.21 1.79
CA HIS A 87 -0.46 2.67 1.30
C HIS A 87 -0.15 1.72 0.15
N ALA A 88 -0.57 0.47 0.25
CA ALA A 88 -0.29 -0.57 -0.73
C ALA A 88 -1.59 -1.13 -1.28
N ARG A 89 -1.59 -1.41 -2.58
CA ARG A 89 -2.70 -2.07 -3.27
C ARG A 89 -2.29 -3.50 -3.62
N ALA A 90 -3.13 -4.45 -3.24
CA ALA A 90 -3.02 -5.86 -3.63
C ALA A 90 -4.30 -6.27 -4.35
N HIS A 91 -4.21 -7.26 -5.22
CA HIS A 91 -5.35 -7.86 -5.90
C HIS A 91 -5.43 -9.33 -5.53
N LYS A 92 -6.59 -9.78 -5.04
CA LYS A 92 -6.90 -11.20 -4.85
C LYS A 92 -7.85 -11.62 -5.95
N SER A 93 -7.40 -12.47 -6.86
CA SER A 93 -8.25 -13.00 -7.93
C SER A 93 -9.21 -14.08 -7.40
N ASN A 94 -10.26 -14.37 -8.18
CA ASN A 94 -11.29 -15.36 -7.81
C ASN A 94 -10.74 -16.79 -7.63
N ASP A 95 -9.57 -17.09 -8.20
CA ASP A 95 -8.84 -18.36 -8.02
C ASP A 95 -8.00 -18.40 -6.72
N GLY A 96 -7.99 -17.32 -5.95
CA GLY A 96 -7.28 -17.20 -4.67
C GLY A 96 -5.83 -16.73 -4.79
N LYS A 97 -5.32 -16.46 -6.00
CA LYS A 97 -4.00 -15.86 -6.17
C LYS A 97 -4.01 -14.42 -5.66
N ILE A 98 -2.95 -14.03 -4.95
CA ILE A 98 -2.77 -12.68 -4.41
C ILE A 98 -1.54 -12.08 -5.07
N ASP A 99 -1.72 -10.95 -5.73
CA ASP A 99 -0.65 -10.22 -6.42
C ASP A 99 -0.52 -8.81 -5.84
N PHE A 100 0.73 -8.38 -5.64
CA PHE A 100 1.03 -6.98 -5.38
C PHE A 100 0.75 -6.15 -6.63
N TYR A 101 0.04 -5.03 -6.49
CA TYR A 101 -0.26 -4.16 -7.62
C TYR A 101 0.62 -2.91 -7.63
N MET A 102 0.56 -2.09 -6.57
CA MET A 102 1.32 -0.84 -6.49
C MET A 102 1.40 -0.30 -5.06
N LEU A 103 2.33 0.63 -4.82
CA LEU A 103 2.27 1.55 -3.68
C LEU A 103 1.63 2.86 -4.12
N HIS A 104 0.90 3.50 -3.21
CA HIS A 104 0.47 4.87 -3.42
C HIS A 104 1.69 5.79 -3.30
N THR A 105 2.11 6.30 -4.43
CA THR A 105 3.17 7.28 -4.56
C THR A 105 2.61 8.58 -5.13
N THR A 106 3.25 9.69 -4.80
CA THR A 106 3.07 10.99 -5.44
C THR A 106 4.44 11.45 -5.92
N PRO A 107 4.52 12.45 -6.83
CA PRO A 107 5.82 12.96 -7.30
C PRO A 107 6.72 13.47 -6.17
N GLN A 108 6.15 13.83 -5.03
CA GLN A 108 6.86 14.35 -3.86
C GLN A 108 6.99 13.32 -2.74
N CYS A 109 6.06 12.38 -2.58
CA CYS A 109 6.03 11.53 -1.39
C CYS A 109 5.45 10.13 -1.62
N SER A 110 6.05 9.13 -0.97
CA SER A 110 5.58 7.75 -0.91
C SER A 110 5.41 7.24 0.54
N VAL A 111 5.73 8.10 1.52
CA VAL A 111 5.64 7.81 2.97
C VAL A 111 4.61 8.70 3.60
N TRP A 112 3.62 8.09 4.22
CA TRP A 112 2.48 8.76 4.81
C TRP A 112 2.59 8.84 6.32
N GLU A 113 1.92 9.83 6.89
CA GLU A 113 1.80 10.00 8.34
C GLU A 113 0.65 9.15 8.90
N LYS A 114 0.58 8.98 10.22
CA LYS A 114 -0.43 8.16 10.90
C LYS A 114 -1.87 8.61 10.65
N ASP A 115 -2.10 9.91 10.56
CA ASP A 115 -3.41 10.53 10.36
C ASP A 115 -3.82 10.62 8.88
N THR A 116 -2.88 10.39 7.95
CA THR A 116 -3.17 10.41 6.52
C THR A 116 -4.24 9.37 6.19
N PRO A 117 -5.40 9.77 5.64
CA PRO A 117 -6.49 8.84 5.38
C PRO A 117 -6.13 7.89 4.24
N LEU A 118 -6.56 6.63 4.36
CA LEU A 118 -6.49 5.66 3.28
C LEU A 118 -7.54 6.03 2.23
N LYS A 119 -7.10 6.30 1.01
CA LYS A 119 -7.96 6.68 -0.13
C LYS A 119 -7.80 5.69 -1.27
N TYR A 120 -8.71 5.78 -2.23
CA TYR A 120 -8.60 5.08 -3.51
C TYR A 120 -7.47 5.68 -4.35
N PHE A 121 -6.69 4.82 -5.02
CA PHE A 121 -5.63 5.21 -5.95
C PHE A 121 -5.49 4.19 -7.08
N VAL A 122 -5.27 4.67 -8.31
CA VAL A 122 -5.36 3.89 -9.56
C VAL A 122 -4.15 3.99 -10.46
N ASP A 123 -3.03 4.48 -9.93
CA ASP A 123 -1.84 4.98 -10.67
C ASP A 123 -1.93 6.48 -10.98
#